data_AF-A0A953FKI7-F1
#
_entry.id   AF-A0A953FKI7-F1
#
_cell.length_a   1.000
_cell.length_b   1.000
_cell.length_c   1.000
_cell.angle_alpha   90.00
_cell.angle_beta   90.00
_cell.angle_gamma   90.00
#
_symmetry.space_group_name_H-M   'P 1'
#
loop_
_entity.id
_entity.type
_entity.pdbx_description
1 polymer ?
#
loop_
_entity_poly.entity_id
_entity_poly.type
_entity_poly.pdbx_seq_one_letter_code
_entity_poly.pdbx_strand_id
1 'polypeptide(L)'
;MMLLEVNVMLSATSLVTWLVALTLVLLVGAIYMASKARMLLRELHGVEQPSPTNFFLVLMLMLAAAGAVVYLLKMGIEAQSGMLNTMMFIALPYVALAIFFIGSIYRYRNRGFQVSSLSSEFLERKKLFWGSQPFHWGLLVLFFGHLIAFLFPRTVMAWNGQPVRLLILEYSSFAFGLATLLGLMLLVRRRLGNKRVLIVSNRMDMLVYTVLFTQIISGLGVAFFARWGSSWFASSVTPYLRSLFAFNPDITAVSAMPWVIQVHIISAFSIIAIIPFTRFMHFLVAPIDYLWRGYQLVIWNWGRRAIRSSGSYYPGMRSKNN
;
A
#
# COMPACT_ATOMS: atom_id res chain seq x y z
N MET A 1 -39.48 12.79 -9.02
CA MET A 1 -38.17 12.48 -8.39
C MET A 1 -37.09 12.16 -9.43
N MET A 2 -37.30 11.17 -10.31
CA MET A 2 -36.35 10.79 -11.38
C MET A 2 -35.98 11.93 -12.35
N LEU A 3 -36.92 12.81 -12.72
CA LEU A 3 -36.62 13.99 -13.58
C LEU A 3 -35.82 15.09 -12.87
N LEU A 4 -35.89 15.16 -11.53
CA LEU A 4 -35.11 16.11 -10.73
C LEU A 4 -33.65 15.62 -10.58
N GLU A 5 -33.43 14.32 -10.39
CA GLU A 5 -32.09 13.73 -10.36
C GLU A 5 -31.37 13.82 -11.71
N VAL A 6 -32.10 13.62 -12.83
CA VAL A 6 -31.57 13.81 -14.19
C VAL A 6 -31.20 15.28 -14.43
N ASN A 7 -32.02 16.23 -13.98
CA ASN A 7 -31.69 17.66 -14.09
C ASN A 7 -30.52 18.10 -13.21
N VAL A 8 -30.29 17.46 -12.06
CA VAL A 8 -29.10 17.70 -11.22
C VAL A 8 -27.85 17.09 -11.86
N MET A 9 -27.95 15.91 -12.50
CA MET A 9 -26.86 15.34 -13.31
C MET A 9 -26.56 16.14 -14.59
N LEU A 10 -27.56 16.78 -15.18
CA LEU A 10 -27.45 17.62 -16.39
C LEU A 10 -27.29 19.11 -16.10
N SER A 11 -27.10 19.50 -14.84
CA SER A 11 -26.77 20.89 -14.52
C SER A 11 -25.49 21.30 -15.25
N ALA A 12 -25.39 22.55 -15.70
CA ALA A 12 -24.21 23.01 -16.43
C ALA A 12 -22.91 22.80 -15.61
N THR A 13 -22.99 22.83 -14.27
CA THR A 13 -21.87 22.57 -13.36
C THR A 13 -21.50 21.08 -13.27
N SER A 14 -22.47 20.16 -13.26
CA SER A 14 -22.22 18.71 -13.29
C SER A 14 -21.72 18.24 -14.65
N LEU A 15 -22.27 18.75 -15.75
CA LEU A 15 -21.78 18.44 -17.09
C LEU A 15 -20.34 18.93 -17.32
N VAL A 16 -20.04 20.16 -16.93
CA VAL A 16 -18.67 20.71 -17.04
C VAL A 16 -17.69 19.89 -16.20
N THR A 17 -18.07 19.44 -15.01
CA THR A 17 -17.19 18.62 -14.15
C THR A 17 -16.97 17.21 -14.70
N TRP A 18 -18.00 16.57 -15.26
CA TRP A 18 -17.86 15.30 -15.99
C TRP A 18 -16.99 15.42 -17.24
N LEU A 19 -17.16 16.52 -17.99
CA LEU A 19 -16.32 16.81 -19.15
C LEU A 19 -14.87 17.04 -18.74
N VAL A 20 -14.60 17.71 -17.62
CA VAL A 20 -13.25 17.91 -17.06
C VAL A 20 -12.64 16.59 -16.59
N ALA A 21 -13.38 15.75 -15.88
CA ALA A 21 -12.87 14.44 -15.43
C ALA A 21 -12.58 13.52 -16.62
N LEU A 22 -13.49 13.45 -17.61
CA LEU A 22 -13.31 12.67 -18.82
C LEU A 22 -12.14 13.20 -19.66
N THR A 23 -12.01 14.51 -19.83
CA THR A 23 -10.86 15.11 -20.54
C THR A 23 -9.56 14.84 -19.81
N LEU A 24 -9.51 14.88 -18.47
CA LEU A 24 -8.30 14.50 -17.72
C LEU A 24 -7.92 13.03 -17.93
N VAL A 25 -8.88 12.11 -17.90
CA VAL A 25 -8.65 10.68 -18.16
C VAL A 25 -8.19 10.45 -19.60
N LEU A 26 -8.86 11.05 -20.57
CA LEU A 26 -8.47 10.98 -21.98
C LEU A 26 -7.12 11.62 -22.24
N LEU A 27 -6.78 12.71 -21.56
CA LEU A 27 -5.50 13.40 -21.68
C LEU A 27 -4.36 12.56 -21.07
N VAL A 28 -4.59 11.91 -19.93
CA VAL A 28 -3.64 10.94 -19.36
C VAL A 28 -3.46 9.74 -20.29
N GLY A 29 -4.55 9.19 -20.84
CA GLY A 29 -4.53 8.11 -21.82
C GLY A 29 -3.80 8.49 -23.11
N ALA A 30 -4.04 9.69 -23.62
CA ALA A 30 -3.38 10.23 -24.81
C ALA A 30 -1.89 10.48 -24.57
N ILE A 31 -1.50 11.02 -23.41
CA ILE A 31 -0.09 11.18 -23.02
C ILE A 31 0.59 9.82 -22.93
N TYR A 32 -0.06 8.83 -22.32
CA TYR A 32 0.45 7.47 -22.25
C TYR A 32 0.64 6.85 -23.65
N MET A 33 -0.38 6.92 -24.50
CA MET A 33 -0.33 6.40 -25.87
C MET A 33 0.72 7.15 -26.72
N ALA A 34 0.82 8.47 -26.60
CA ALA A 34 1.84 9.26 -27.26
C ALA A 34 3.26 8.96 -26.75
N SER A 35 3.41 8.60 -25.47
CA SER A 35 4.69 8.14 -24.92
C SER A 35 5.08 6.76 -25.46
N LYS A 36 4.11 5.85 -25.60
CA LYS A 36 4.29 4.51 -26.16
C LYS A 36 4.57 4.56 -27.67
N ALA A 37 3.84 5.38 -28.42
CA ALA A 37 4.08 5.60 -29.85
C ALA A 37 5.45 6.23 -30.11
N ARG A 38 5.87 7.20 -29.28
CA ARG A 38 7.22 7.79 -29.37
C ARG A 38 8.33 6.78 -29.05
N MET A 39 8.09 5.84 -28.15
CA MET A 39 9.03 4.76 -27.86
C MET A 39 9.16 3.82 -29.07
N LEU A 40 8.05 3.38 -29.64
CA LEU A 40 8.04 2.52 -30.84
C LEU A 40 8.67 3.20 -32.06
N LEU A 41 8.41 4.50 -32.28
CA LEU A 41 9.04 5.26 -33.36
C LEU A 41 10.55 5.42 -33.17
N ARG A 42 11.03 5.51 -31.93
CA ARG A 42 12.48 5.57 -31.63
C ARG A 42 13.16 4.23 -31.84
N GLU A 43 12.48 3.13 -31.53
CA GLU A 43 12.93 1.77 -31.88
C GLU A 43 13.01 1.59 -33.40
N LEU A 44 12.01 2.06 -34.15
CA LEU A 44 12.01 2.03 -35.62
C LEU A 44 13.12 2.88 -36.25
N HIS A 45 13.51 3.99 -35.61
CA HIS A 45 14.54 4.91 -36.12
C HIS A 45 15.95 4.61 -35.59
N GLY A 46 16.19 3.48 -34.92
CA GLY A 46 17.52 3.09 -34.44
C GLY A 46 18.13 4.02 -33.39
N VAL A 47 17.32 4.82 -32.68
CA VAL A 47 17.80 5.71 -31.61
C VAL A 47 17.91 4.91 -30.31
N GLU A 48 19.08 4.31 -30.07
CA GLU A 48 19.34 3.36 -28.97
C GLU A 48 19.28 3.92 -27.54
N GLN A 49 19.01 5.22 -27.33
CA GLN A 49 18.90 5.76 -25.98
C GLN A 49 17.46 6.15 -25.62
N PRO A 50 16.76 5.34 -24.80
CA PRO A 50 15.50 5.77 -24.23
C PRO A 50 15.75 7.01 -23.38
N SER A 51 15.08 8.13 -23.71
CA SER A 51 15.15 9.33 -22.89
C SER A 51 14.79 8.99 -21.43
N PRO A 52 15.57 9.47 -20.44
CA PRO A 52 15.35 9.11 -19.05
C PRO A 52 13.90 9.38 -18.64
N THR A 53 13.27 8.42 -17.98
CA THR A 53 11.87 8.55 -17.54
C THR A 53 11.77 9.69 -16.54
N ASN A 54 10.90 10.66 -16.80
CA ASN A 54 10.62 11.74 -15.87
C ASN A 54 9.69 11.23 -14.75
N PHE A 55 10.28 10.66 -13.70
CA PHE A 55 9.53 10.09 -12.58
C PHE A 55 8.70 11.13 -11.81
N PHE A 56 9.11 12.40 -11.79
CA PHE A 56 8.31 13.47 -11.21
C PHE A 56 6.99 13.63 -11.97
N LEU A 57 7.04 13.70 -13.30
CA LEU A 57 5.84 13.77 -14.14
C LEU A 57 4.97 12.51 -13.96
N VAL A 58 5.57 11.32 -13.92
CA VAL A 58 4.84 10.07 -13.67
C VAL A 58 4.10 10.11 -12.34
N LEU A 59 4.76 10.55 -11.25
CA LEU A 59 4.13 10.68 -9.95
C LEU A 59 2.97 11.69 -9.97
N MET A 60 3.16 12.86 -10.59
CA MET A 60 2.12 13.88 -10.69
C MET A 60 0.90 13.39 -11.47
N LEU A 61 1.12 12.68 -12.58
CA LEU A 61 0.03 12.06 -13.36
C LEU A 61 -0.70 10.98 -12.54
N MET A 62 0.02 10.14 -11.80
CA MET A 62 -0.59 9.14 -10.93
C MET A 62 -1.38 9.77 -9.78
N LEU A 63 -0.87 10.84 -9.16
CA LEU A 63 -1.58 11.60 -8.13
C LEU A 63 -2.85 12.27 -8.69
N ALA A 64 -2.76 12.87 -9.88
CA ALA A 64 -3.92 13.45 -10.55
C ALA A 64 -4.97 12.37 -10.89
N ALA A 65 -4.55 11.23 -11.40
CA ALA A 65 -5.42 10.10 -11.67
C ALA A 65 -6.07 9.56 -10.39
N ALA A 66 -5.31 9.43 -9.30
CA ALA A 66 -5.86 9.02 -8.00
C ALA A 66 -6.87 10.04 -7.46
N GLY A 67 -6.61 11.34 -7.60
CA GLY A 67 -7.54 12.40 -7.25
C GLY A 67 -8.83 12.34 -8.06
N ALA A 68 -8.73 12.12 -9.38
CA ALA A 68 -9.89 11.91 -10.24
C ALA A 68 -10.70 10.68 -9.82
N VAL A 69 -10.05 9.55 -9.51
CA VAL A 69 -10.72 8.35 -9.00
C VAL A 69 -11.43 8.63 -7.68
N VAL A 70 -10.79 9.30 -6.72
CA VAL A 70 -11.42 9.69 -5.45
C VAL A 70 -12.61 10.60 -5.66
N TYR A 71 -12.52 11.55 -6.59
CA TYR A 71 -13.62 12.44 -6.94
C TYR A 71 -14.80 11.68 -7.54
N LEU A 72 -14.55 10.77 -8.49
CA LEU A 72 -15.57 9.90 -9.09
C LEU A 72 -16.22 8.99 -8.04
N LEU A 73 -15.41 8.40 -7.14
CA LEU A 73 -15.92 7.60 -6.03
C LEU A 73 -16.80 8.43 -5.11
N LYS A 74 -16.39 9.64 -4.72
CA LYS A 74 -17.20 10.55 -3.90
C LYS A 74 -18.55 10.80 -4.55
N MET A 75 -18.59 11.17 -5.83
CA MET A 75 -19.85 11.40 -6.55
C MET A 75 -20.74 10.15 -6.59
N GLY A 76 -20.16 8.99 -6.89
CA GLY A 76 -20.91 7.74 -6.97
C GLY A 76 -21.44 7.24 -5.63
N ILE A 77 -20.68 7.46 -4.55
CA ILE A 77 -21.05 7.12 -3.17
C ILE A 77 -22.15 8.05 -2.67
N GLU A 78 -22.03 9.36 -2.92
CA GLU A 78 -23.04 10.35 -2.54
C GLU A 78 -24.36 10.15 -3.30
N ALA A 79 -24.31 9.58 -4.52
CA ALA A 79 -25.48 9.15 -5.26
C ALA A 79 -26.14 7.85 -4.71
N GLN A 80 -25.58 7.22 -3.67
CA GLN A 80 -26.09 6.02 -3.01
C GLN A 80 -26.45 4.87 -3.96
N SER A 81 -25.70 4.71 -5.05
CA SER A 81 -25.98 3.65 -6.02
C SER A 81 -25.70 2.26 -5.44
N GLY A 82 -26.73 1.41 -5.34
CA GLY A 82 -26.61 0.06 -4.76
C GLY A 82 -25.59 -0.82 -5.50
N MET A 83 -25.47 -0.63 -6.82
CA MET A 83 -24.47 -1.32 -7.64
C MET A 83 -23.03 -0.93 -7.25
N LEU A 84 -22.74 0.36 -7.07
CA LEU A 84 -21.40 0.81 -6.67
C LEU A 84 -21.05 0.28 -5.28
N ASN A 85 -21.99 0.33 -4.33
CA ASN A 85 -21.78 -0.20 -2.98
C ASN A 85 -21.45 -1.69 -3.00
N THR A 86 -22.15 -2.47 -3.83
CA THR A 86 -21.87 -3.89 -4.03
C THR A 86 -20.47 -4.10 -4.63
N MET A 87 -20.11 -3.34 -5.66
CA MET A 87 -18.78 -3.46 -6.29
C MET A 87 -17.64 -3.09 -5.32
N MET A 88 -17.79 -2.01 -4.55
CA MET A 88 -16.73 -1.44 -3.71
C MET A 88 -16.59 -2.15 -2.36
N PHE A 89 -17.69 -2.60 -1.74
CA PHE A 89 -17.69 -3.18 -0.39
C PHE A 89 -17.96 -4.68 -0.36
N ILE A 90 -18.29 -5.31 -1.49
CA ILE A 90 -18.41 -6.77 -1.58
C ILE A 90 -17.39 -7.31 -2.57
N ALA A 91 -17.47 -6.94 -3.85
CA ALA A 91 -16.64 -7.54 -4.88
C ALA A 91 -15.14 -7.18 -4.72
N LEU A 92 -14.82 -5.90 -4.54
CA LEU A 92 -13.44 -5.42 -4.40
C LEU A 92 -12.68 -6.12 -3.25
N PRO A 93 -13.22 -6.27 -2.02
CA PRO A 93 -12.55 -7.04 -0.96
C PRO A 93 -12.17 -8.46 -1.37
N TYR A 94 -13.09 -9.23 -1.97
CA TYR A 94 -12.82 -10.61 -2.38
C TYR A 94 -11.79 -10.66 -3.52
N VAL A 95 -11.90 -9.79 -4.51
CA VAL A 95 -10.93 -9.70 -5.62
C VAL A 95 -9.55 -9.32 -5.08
N ALA A 96 -9.47 -8.34 -4.17
CA ALA A 96 -8.22 -7.91 -3.55
C ALA A 96 -7.55 -9.03 -2.77
N LEU A 97 -8.32 -9.77 -1.96
CA LEU A 97 -7.82 -10.92 -1.20
C LEU A 97 -7.38 -12.07 -2.13
N ALA A 98 -8.15 -12.38 -3.17
CA ALA A 98 -7.79 -13.41 -4.14
C ALA A 98 -6.48 -13.07 -4.86
N ILE A 99 -6.34 -11.83 -5.35
CA ILE A 99 -5.10 -11.34 -5.97
C ILE A 99 -3.94 -11.41 -4.97
N PHE A 100 -4.16 -10.94 -3.74
CA PHE A 100 -3.15 -10.96 -2.69
C PHE A 100 -2.63 -12.38 -2.43
N PHE A 101 -3.49 -13.35 -2.13
CA PHE A 101 -3.07 -14.70 -1.81
C PHE A 101 -2.42 -15.40 -3.01
N ILE A 102 -3.09 -15.42 -4.16
CA ILE A 102 -2.60 -16.12 -5.36
C ILE A 102 -1.30 -15.48 -5.84
N GLY A 103 -1.28 -14.15 -5.97
CA GLY A 103 -0.12 -13.40 -6.45
C GLY A 103 1.08 -13.51 -5.50
N SER A 104 0.85 -13.43 -4.19
CA SER A 104 1.93 -13.51 -3.20
C SER A 104 2.53 -14.92 -3.17
N ILE A 105 1.71 -15.96 -3.18
CA ILE A 105 2.18 -17.36 -3.21
C ILE A 105 2.98 -17.61 -4.49
N TYR A 106 2.44 -17.21 -5.65
CA TYR A 106 3.11 -17.38 -6.93
C TYR A 106 4.47 -16.65 -6.94
N ARG A 107 4.49 -15.37 -6.55
CA ARG A 107 5.74 -14.60 -6.52
C ARG A 107 6.76 -15.18 -5.55
N TYR A 108 6.33 -15.63 -4.38
CA TYR A 108 7.23 -16.24 -3.41
C TYR A 108 7.84 -17.55 -3.92
N ARG A 109 7.04 -18.43 -4.53
CA ARG A 109 7.50 -19.75 -5.01
C ARG A 109 8.29 -19.67 -6.31
N ASN A 110 7.84 -18.87 -7.27
CA ASN A 110 8.41 -18.84 -8.62
C ASN A 110 9.44 -17.72 -8.82
N ARG A 111 9.38 -16.65 -8.01
CA ARG A 111 10.20 -15.44 -8.14
C ARG A 111 10.78 -15.00 -6.78
N GLY A 112 11.15 -15.95 -5.92
CA GLY A 112 11.62 -15.69 -4.55
C GLY A 112 12.74 -14.64 -4.44
N PHE A 113 13.70 -14.60 -5.38
CA PHE A 113 14.76 -13.58 -5.41
C PHE A 113 14.25 -12.14 -5.59
N GLN A 114 13.05 -11.95 -6.13
CA GLN A 114 12.41 -10.64 -6.28
C GLN A 114 11.58 -10.23 -5.05
N VAL A 115 11.52 -11.08 -4.02
CA VAL A 115 10.89 -10.77 -2.73
C VAL A 115 11.95 -10.11 -1.84
N SER A 116 12.03 -8.78 -1.93
CA SER A 116 13.00 -7.98 -1.19
C SER A 116 12.44 -6.59 -0.89
N SER A 117 13.00 -5.93 0.12
CA SER A 117 12.70 -4.53 0.44
C SER A 117 13.16 -3.56 -0.64
N LEU A 118 14.04 -3.98 -1.57
CA LEU A 118 14.64 -3.13 -2.61
C LEU A 118 15.21 -1.85 -1.98
N SER A 119 16.11 -2.02 -1.02
CA SER A 119 16.74 -0.91 -0.30
C SER A 119 17.61 -0.08 -1.25
N SER A 120 17.49 1.23 -1.13
CA SER A 120 18.37 2.20 -1.81
C SER A 120 19.28 2.94 -0.83
N GLU A 121 19.45 2.40 0.39
CA GLU A 121 20.25 3.01 1.45
C GLU A 121 21.71 3.22 1.05
N PHE A 122 22.30 2.22 0.39
CA PHE A 122 23.68 2.28 -0.09
C PHE A 122 23.95 3.50 -1.00
N LEU A 123 22.96 3.90 -1.81
CA LEU A 123 23.09 5.02 -2.74
C LEU A 123 22.95 6.39 -2.05
N GLU A 124 22.14 6.47 -1.00
CA GLU A 124 21.92 7.66 -0.19
C GLU A 124 21.33 7.27 1.17
N ARG A 125 22.12 7.36 2.24
CA ARG A 125 21.70 6.97 3.60
C ARG A 125 21.19 8.13 4.45
N LYS A 126 21.80 9.32 4.34
CA LYS A 126 21.60 10.42 5.29
C LYS A 126 20.15 10.92 5.30
N LYS A 127 19.55 11.13 4.12
CA LYS A 127 18.15 11.56 4.00
C LYS A 127 17.18 10.37 4.16
N LEU A 128 17.63 9.15 3.84
CA LEU A 128 16.81 7.95 4.02
C LEU A 128 16.38 7.77 5.47
N PHE A 129 17.29 7.93 6.43
CA PHE A 129 16.99 7.73 7.86
C PHE A 129 15.79 8.59 8.31
N TRP A 130 15.85 9.90 8.03
CA TRP A 130 14.83 10.86 8.43
C TRP A 130 13.47 10.69 7.74
N GLY A 131 13.44 10.07 6.54
CA GLY A 131 12.16 9.70 5.91
C GLY A 131 11.66 8.33 6.37
N SER A 132 12.55 7.35 6.44
CA SER A 132 12.22 5.95 6.67
C SER A 132 11.77 5.68 8.11
N GLN A 133 12.42 6.26 9.11
CA GLN A 133 12.10 6.04 10.51
C GLN A 133 10.69 6.51 10.88
N PRO A 134 10.32 7.80 10.69
CA PRO A 134 8.96 8.25 11.01
C PRO A 134 7.91 7.57 10.13
N PHE A 135 8.23 7.25 8.87
CA PHE A 135 7.32 6.49 8.00
C PHE A 135 7.01 5.10 8.56
N HIS A 136 8.02 4.29 8.86
CA HIS A 136 7.79 2.90 9.29
C HIS A 136 7.26 2.81 10.73
N TRP A 137 7.75 3.63 11.66
CA TRP A 137 7.21 3.63 13.03
C TRP A 137 5.75 4.08 13.04
N GLY A 138 5.42 5.15 12.31
CA GLY A 138 4.04 5.59 12.17
C GLY A 138 3.15 4.53 11.52
N LEU A 139 3.61 3.93 10.41
CA LEU A 139 2.87 2.89 9.71
C LEU A 139 2.66 1.64 10.57
N LEU A 140 3.67 1.19 11.33
CA LEU A 140 3.57 0.03 12.21
C LEU A 140 2.56 0.26 13.34
N VAL A 141 2.63 1.41 14.01
CA VAL A 141 1.68 1.75 15.08
C VAL A 141 0.25 1.79 14.52
N LEU A 142 0.05 2.41 13.36
CA LEU A 142 -1.27 2.46 12.72
C LEU A 142 -1.74 1.08 12.30
N PHE A 143 -0.89 0.28 11.66
CA PHE A 143 -1.23 -1.08 11.21
C PHE A 143 -1.65 -1.96 12.39
N PHE A 144 -0.84 -2.00 13.46
CA PHE A 144 -1.17 -2.80 14.64
C PHE A 144 -2.36 -2.23 15.42
N GLY A 145 -2.55 -0.91 15.44
CA GLY A 145 -3.75 -0.29 16.00
C GLY A 145 -5.03 -0.76 15.31
N HIS A 146 -5.06 -0.73 13.98
CA HIS A 146 -6.18 -1.25 13.18
C HIS A 146 -6.38 -2.75 13.41
N LEU A 147 -5.28 -3.53 13.43
CA LEU A 147 -5.33 -4.97 13.64
C LEU A 147 -5.89 -5.32 15.02
N ILE A 148 -5.46 -4.63 16.08
CA ILE A 148 -5.94 -4.81 17.45
C ILE A 148 -7.44 -4.47 17.53
N ALA A 149 -7.87 -3.37 16.91
CA ALA A 149 -9.29 -3.00 16.89
C ALA A 149 -10.17 -4.04 16.18
N PHE A 150 -9.67 -4.64 15.10
CA PHE A 150 -10.37 -5.71 14.37
C PHE A 150 -10.42 -7.04 15.15
N LEU A 151 -9.28 -7.45 15.74
CA LEU A 151 -9.17 -8.72 16.47
C LEU A 151 -9.89 -8.66 17.83
N PHE A 152 -9.76 -7.55 18.55
CA PHE A 152 -10.24 -7.37 19.93
C PHE A 152 -11.19 -6.17 20.08
N PRO A 153 -12.31 -6.10 19.34
CA PRO A 153 -13.18 -4.92 19.34
C PRO A 153 -13.79 -4.63 20.72
N ARG A 154 -14.15 -5.66 21.49
CA ARG A 154 -14.68 -5.50 22.85
C ARG A 154 -13.66 -4.86 23.80
N THR A 155 -12.39 -5.25 23.68
CA THR A 155 -11.30 -4.70 24.49
C THR A 155 -11.06 -3.23 24.16
N VAL A 156 -11.07 -2.88 22.86
CA VAL A 156 -10.95 -1.48 22.43
C VAL A 156 -12.13 -0.65 22.93
N MET A 157 -13.36 -1.16 22.83
CA MET A 157 -14.54 -0.47 23.37
C MET A 157 -14.45 -0.27 24.89
N ALA A 158 -14.00 -1.27 25.65
CA ALA A 158 -13.79 -1.16 27.09
C ALA A 158 -12.68 -0.17 27.45
N TRP A 159 -11.58 -0.13 26.68
CA TRP A 159 -10.52 0.86 26.83
C TRP A 159 -11.04 2.28 26.59
N ASN A 160 -11.80 2.46 25.52
CA ASN A 160 -12.39 3.74 25.10
C ASN A 160 -13.52 4.23 26.02
N GLY A 161 -14.09 3.35 26.85
CA GLY A 161 -15.09 3.73 27.85
C GLY A 161 -14.57 4.72 28.91
N GLN A 162 -13.25 4.88 29.03
CA GLN A 162 -12.61 5.91 29.83
C GLN A 162 -12.17 7.08 28.94
N PRO A 163 -12.71 8.30 29.09
CA PRO A 163 -12.45 9.42 28.17
C PRO A 163 -10.98 9.75 27.96
N VAL A 164 -10.17 9.73 29.02
CA VAL A 164 -8.72 9.99 28.93
C VAL A 164 -8.01 8.95 28.06
N ARG A 165 -8.39 7.66 28.18
CA ARG A 165 -7.79 6.57 27.41
C ARG A 165 -8.16 6.64 25.93
N LEU A 166 -9.41 7.01 25.62
CA LEU A 166 -9.87 7.28 24.27
C LEU A 166 -9.08 8.44 23.64
N LEU A 167 -8.95 9.57 24.34
CA LEU A 167 -8.20 10.72 23.84
C LEU A 167 -6.72 10.38 23.58
N ILE A 168 -6.07 9.65 24.50
CA ILE A 168 -4.69 9.19 24.30
C ILE A 168 -4.58 8.35 23.02
N LEU A 169 -5.50 7.40 22.81
CA LEU A 169 -5.49 6.54 21.63
C LEU A 169 -5.70 7.34 20.34
N GLU A 170 -6.73 8.20 20.28
CA GLU A 170 -7.05 8.99 19.09
C GLU A 170 -5.93 9.98 18.74
N TYR A 171 -5.42 10.74 19.72
CA TYR A 171 -4.37 11.73 19.46
C TYR A 171 -3.02 11.10 19.14
N SER A 172 -2.63 10.02 19.82
CA SER A 172 -1.39 9.31 19.48
C SER A 172 -1.47 8.71 18.08
N SER A 173 -2.60 8.08 17.73
CA SER A 173 -2.83 7.53 16.38
C SER A 173 -2.77 8.63 15.32
N PHE A 174 -3.40 9.78 15.56
CA PHE A 174 -3.33 10.93 14.65
C PHE A 174 -1.90 11.45 14.47
N ALA A 175 -1.15 11.58 15.57
CA ALA A 175 0.25 11.99 15.53
C ALA A 175 1.14 11.01 14.73
N PHE A 176 0.93 9.70 14.88
CA PHE A 176 1.62 8.70 14.07
C PHE A 176 1.17 8.72 12.59
N GLY A 177 -0.08 9.09 12.30
CA GLY A 177 -0.55 9.40 10.95
C GLY A 177 0.22 10.56 10.32
N LEU A 178 0.40 11.66 11.04
CA LEU A 178 1.20 12.79 10.59
C LEU A 178 2.67 12.41 10.41
N ALA A 179 3.25 11.64 11.33
CA ALA A 179 4.61 11.12 11.20
C ALA A 179 4.77 10.26 9.94
N THR A 180 3.79 9.40 9.65
CA THR A 180 3.78 8.56 8.44
C THR A 180 3.73 9.43 7.18
N LEU A 181 2.87 10.45 7.14
CA LEU A 181 2.77 11.38 6.01
C LEU A 181 4.07 12.15 5.78
N LEU A 182 4.65 12.72 6.84
CA LEU A 182 5.91 13.45 6.78
C LEU A 182 7.04 12.54 6.30
N GLY A 183 7.14 11.33 6.83
CA GLY A 183 8.10 10.33 6.40
C GLY A 183 7.96 10.00 4.91
N LEU A 184 6.74 9.79 4.42
CA LEU A 184 6.45 9.56 3.00
C LEU A 184 6.89 10.73 2.13
N MET A 185 6.55 11.97 2.51
CA MET A 185 6.96 13.19 1.78
C MET A 185 8.49 13.30 1.68
N LEU A 186 9.21 13.03 2.77
CA LEU A 186 10.67 13.02 2.78
C LEU A 186 11.25 11.91 1.89
N LEU A 187 10.65 10.72 1.86
CA LEU A 187 11.06 9.63 0.99
C LEU A 187 10.85 9.95 -0.49
N VAL A 188 9.71 10.57 -0.84
CA VAL A 188 9.41 11.05 -2.20
C VAL A 188 10.41 12.12 -2.61
N ARG A 189 10.62 13.14 -1.78
CA ARG A 189 11.60 14.23 -2.02
C ARG A 189 13.00 13.66 -2.22
N ARG A 190 13.40 12.69 -1.40
CA ARG A 190 14.70 12.00 -1.54
C ARG A 190 14.82 11.29 -2.87
N ARG A 191 13.80 10.49 -3.26
CA ARG A 191 13.85 9.69 -4.48
C ARG A 191 13.91 10.55 -5.74
N LEU A 192 13.12 11.61 -5.80
CA LEU A 192 13.06 12.50 -6.96
C LEU A 192 14.23 13.49 -7.01
N GLY A 193 14.78 13.87 -5.85
CA GLY A 193 15.86 14.86 -5.77
C GLY A 193 17.28 14.28 -5.83
N ASN A 194 17.49 12.97 -5.69
CA ASN A 194 18.81 12.36 -5.74
C ASN A 194 19.03 11.58 -7.04
N LYS A 195 19.99 12.03 -7.85
CA LYS A 195 20.34 11.41 -9.15
C LYS A 195 20.63 9.91 -9.06
N ARG A 196 21.34 9.45 -8.02
CA ARG A 196 21.70 8.02 -7.85
C ARG A 196 20.47 7.16 -7.56
N VAL A 197 19.58 7.64 -6.69
CA VAL A 197 18.33 6.94 -6.34
C VAL A 197 17.34 6.96 -7.50
N LEU A 198 17.31 8.06 -8.25
CA LEU A 198 16.43 8.23 -9.41
C LEU A 198 16.72 7.21 -10.52
N ILE A 199 18.00 6.91 -10.78
CA ILE A 199 18.42 5.94 -11.81
C ILE A 199 17.91 4.51 -11.52
N VAL A 200 17.80 4.13 -10.24
CA VAL A 200 17.30 2.81 -9.83
C VAL A 200 15.80 2.80 -9.50
N SER A 201 15.09 3.90 -9.78
CA SER A 201 13.65 4.00 -9.53
C SER A 201 12.85 3.41 -10.70
N ASN A 202 11.63 2.98 -10.41
CA ASN A 202 10.72 2.45 -11.42
C ASN A 202 9.29 3.02 -11.24
N ARG A 203 8.42 2.78 -12.22
CA ARG A 203 7.03 3.28 -12.19
C ARG A 203 6.21 2.70 -11.03
N MET A 204 6.53 1.48 -10.57
CA MET A 204 5.84 0.86 -9.44
C MET A 204 6.20 1.53 -8.10
N ASP A 205 7.40 2.10 -7.95
CA ASP A 205 7.73 2.95 -6.80
C ASP A 205 6.83 4.21 -6.77
N MET A 206 6.53 4.81 -7.93
CA MET A 206 5.63 5.97 -8.02
C MET A 206 4.20 5.58 -7.68
N LEU A 207 3.72 4.44 -8.20
CA LEU A 207 2.40 3.90 -7.86
C LEU A 207 2.27 3.66 -6.35
N VAL A 208 3.29 3.06 -5.73
CA VAL A 208 3.32 2.84 -4.27
C VAL A 208 3.21 4.15 -3.51
N TYR A 209 3.95 5.19 -3.92
CA TYR A 209 3.84 6.51 -3.29
C TYR A 209 2.47 7.14 -3.46
N THR A 210 1.87 7.05 -4.65
CA THR A 210 0.51 7.54 -4.90
C THR A 210 -0.51 6.85 -4.01
N VAL A 211 -0.50 5.51 -3.97
CA VAL A 211 -1.49 4.75 -3.19
C VAL A 211 -1.31 4.97 -1.68
N LEU A 212 -0.07 4.99 -1.17
CA LEU A 212 0.18 5.33 0.23
C LEU A 212 -0.25 6.75 0.57
N PHE A 213 0.03 7.71 -0.31
CA PHE A 213 -0.39 9.10 -0.12
C PHE A 213 -1.91 9.19 -0.02
N THR A 214 -2.65 8.56 -0.94
CA THR A 214 -4.12 8.50 -0.89
C THR A 214 -4.62 7.84 0.39
N GLN A 215 -4.01 6.73 0.82
CA GLN A 215 -4.41 6.03 2.06
C GLN A 215 -4.17 6.89 3.31
N ILE A 216 -3.01 7.54 3.40
CA ILE A 216 -2.64 8.32 4.59
C ILE A 216 -3.48 9.60 4.66
N ILE A 217 -3.68 10.29 3.53
CA ILE A 217 -4.51 11.51 3.48
C ILE A 217 -5.97 11.19 3.80
N SER A 218 -6.53 10.13 3.20
CA SER A 218 -7.89 9.69 3.55
C SER A 218 -8.00 9.30 5.02
N GLY A 219 -7.01 8.59 5.58
CA GLY A 219 -7.00 8.18 6.98
C GLY A 219 -6.89 9.34 7.97
N LEU A 220 -6.03 10.33 7.68
CA LEU A 220 -5.97 11.58 8.44
C LEU A 220 -7.28 12.37 8.32
N GLY A 221 -7.91 12.36 7.15
CA GLY A 221 -9.25 12.90 6.94
C GLY A 221 -10.30 12.21 7.81
N VAL A 222 -10.31 10.88 7.87
CA VAL A 222 -11.18 10.11 8.76
C VAL A 222 -10.95 10.52 10.22
N ALA A 223 -9.70 10.53 10.69
CA ALA A 223 -9.38 10.87 12.07
C ALA A 223 -9.77 12.31 12.46
N PHE A 224 -9.70 13.25 11.52
CA PHE A 224 -10.03 14.64 11.75
C PHE A 224 -11.54 14.92 11.66
N PHE A 225 -12.20 14.46 10.60
CA PHE A 225 -13.62 14.76 10.32
C PHE A 225 -14.61 13.77 10.96
N ALA A 226 -14.23 12.51 11.13
CA ALA A 226 -15.05 11.45 11.70
C ALA A 226 -14.45 10.96 13.02
N ARG A 227 -14.39 11.88 14.00
CA ARG A 227 -13.78 11.68 15.32
C ARG A 227 -14.29 10.41 16.02
N TRP A 228 -13.50 9.92 16.98
CA TRP A 228 -13.78 8.70 17.73
C TRP A 228 -13.69 7.45 16.86
N GLY A 229 -12.74 7.50 15.93
CA GLY A 229 -12.42 6.48 14.94
C GLY A 229 -12.36 5.08 15.51
N SER A 230 -11.62 4.95 16.61
CA SER A 230 -11.36 3.66 17.25
C SER A 230 -12.64 2.99 17.80
N SER A 231 -13.60 3.79 18.27
CA SER A 231 -14.87 3.27 18.81
C SER A 231 -15.79 2.80 17.69
N TRP A 232 -16.09 3.65 16.70
CA TRP A 232 -17.00 3.26 15.62
C TRP A 232 -16.36 2.25 14.66
N PHE A 233 -15.03 2.19 14.55
CA PHE A 233 -14.34 1.12 13.83
C PHE A 233 -14.60 -0.23 14.51
N ALA A 234 -14.49 -0.30 15.84
CA ALA A 234 -14.75 -1.52 16.60
C ALA A 234 -16.23 -1.93 16.56
N SER A 235 -17.17 -0.99 16.58
CA SER A 235 -18.62 -1.29 16.60
C SER A 235 -19.22 -1.52 15.22
N SER A 236 -18.69 -0.92 14.15
CA SER A 236 -19.36 -0.87 12.85
C SER A 236 -18.51 -1.44 11.70
N VAL A 237 -17.23 -1.04 11.60
CA VAL A 237 -16.33 -1.56 10.55
C VAL A 237 -15.91 -2.99 10.84
N THR A 238 -15.67 -3.34 12.10
CA THR A 238 -15.23 -4.69 12.48
C THR A 238 -16.29 -5.75 12.17
N PRO A 239 -17.59 -5.56 12.48
CA PRO A 239 -18.64 -6.47 12.01
C PRO A 239 -18.68 -6.63 10.49
N TYR A 240 -18.59 -5.52 9.72
CA TYR A 240 -18.49 -5.58 8.27
C TYR A 240 -17.29 -6.44 7.81
N LEU A 241 -16.09 -6.19 8.32
CA LEU A 241 -14.91 -6.97 7.96
C LEU A 241 -15.08 -8.46 8.32
N ARG A 242 -15.66 -8.77 9.48
CA ARG A 242 -15.96 -10.16 9.87
C ARG A 242 -16.99 -10.82 8.96
N SER A 243 -17.99 -10.07 8.49
CA SER A 243 -19.02 -10.55 7.56
C SER A 243 -18.41 -11.01 6.22
N LEU A 244 -17.36 -10.34 5.73
CA LEU A 244 -16.59 -10.75 4.56
C LEU A 244 -15.91 -12.10 4.78
N PHE A 245 -15.25 -12.29 5.93
CA PHE A 245 -14.61 -13.56 6.27
C PHE A 245 -15.62 -14.69 6.55
N ALA A 246 -16.85 -14.35 6.94
CA ALA A 246 -17.96 -15.28 7.10
C ALA A 246 -18.67 -15.60 5.77
N PHE A 247 -18.23 -15.02 4.64
CA PHE A 247 -18.89 -15.14 3.33
C PHE A 247 -20.37 -14.75 3.32
N ASN A 248 -20.78 -13.89 4.24
CA ASN A 248 -22.12 -13.30 4.31
C ASN A 248 -21.99 -11.78 4.47
N PRO A 249 -21.59 -11.06 3.40
CA PRO A 249 -21.21 -9.66 3.48
C PRO A 249 -22.39 -8.77 3.89
N ASP A 250 -22.25 -8.06 5.01
CA ASP A 250 -23.17 -7.01 5.45
C ASP A 250 -22.50 -5.64 5.33
N ILE A 251 -22.94 -4.89 4.32
CA ILE A 251 -22.38 -3.57 4.00
C ILE A 251 -23.20 -2.42 4.58
N THR A 252 -24.34 -2.71 5.21
CA THR A 252 -25.34 -1.70 5.64
C THR A 252 -24.72 -0.54 6.40
N ALA A 253 -23.88 -0.88 7.39
CA ALA A 253 -23.22 0.11 8.22
C ALA A 253 -22.19 0.94 7.44
N VAL A 254 -21.40 0.31 6.56
CA VAL A 254 -20.30 0.97 5.83
C VAL A 254 -20.82 1.82 4.69
N SER A 255 -21.85 1.37 3.95
CA SER A 255 -22.45 2.14 2.86
C SER A 255 -23.14 3.43 3.33
N ALA A 256 -23.52 3.50 4.60
CA ALA A 256 -24.11 4.69 5.21
C ALA A 256 -23.07 5.65 5.82
N MET A 257 -21.79 5.27 5.89
CA MET A 257 -20.75 6.13 6.47
C MET A 257 -20.39 7.29 5.54
N PRO A 258 -19.87 8.41 6.08
CA PRO A 258 -19.27 9.48 5.30
C PRO A 258 -18.30 8.96 4.22
N TRP A 259 -18.34 9.57 3.04
CA TRP A 259 -17.56 9.15 1.87
C TRP A 259 -16.05 9.03 2.16
N VAL A 260 -15.50 9.83 3.08
CA VAL A 260 -14.08 9.78 3.46
C VAL A 260 -13.71 8.44 4.07
N ILE A 261 -14.57 7.86 4.91
CA ILE A 261 -14.38 6.53 5.50
C ILE A 261 -14.46 5.45 4.41
N GLN A 262 -15.46 5.56 3.55
CA GLN A 262 -15.65 4.65 2.43
C GLN A 262 -14.44 4.63 1.47
N VAL A 263 -13.93 5.80 1.08
CA VAL A 263 -12.71 5.93 0.27
C VAL A 263 -11.49 5.34 0.99
N HIS A 264 -11.37 5.55 2.30
CA HIS A 264 -10.28 4.96 3.08
C HIS A 264 -10.32 3.43 3.09
N ILE A 265 -11.50 2.83 3.21
CA ILE A 265 -11.72 1.37 3.13
C ILE A 265 -11.39 0.84 1.73
N ILE A 266 -11.90 1.50 0.68
CA ILE A 266 -11.63 1.13 -0.72
C ILE A 266 -10.12 1.19 -1.03
N SER A 267 -9.45 2.25 -0.59
CA SER A 267 -8.02 2.43 -0.75
C SER A 267 -7.22 1.37 0.03
N ALA A 268 -7.68 0.94 1.21
CA ALA A 268 -7.07 -0.14 1.96
C ALA A 268 -7.09 -1.48 1.20
N PHE A 269 -8.24 -1.86 0.62
CA PHE A 269 -8.31 -3.07 -0.22
C PHE A 269 -7.50 -2.94 -1.51
N SER A 270 -7.41 -1.73 -2.07
CA SER A 270 -6.54 -1.46 -3.22
C SER A 270 -5.07 -1.68 -2.88
N ILE A 271 -4.61 -1.29 -1.68
CA ILE A 271 -3.27 -1.62 -1.19
C ILE A 271 -3.06 -3.13 -1.16
N ILE A 272 -4.00 -3.89 -0.57
CA ILE A 272 -3.91 -5.36 -0.48
C ILE A 272 -3.74 -5.99 -1.87
N ALA A 273 -4.54 -5.56 -2.85
CA ALA A 273 -4.49 -6.07 -4.21
C ALA A 273 -3.13 -5.84 -4.90
N ILE A 274 -2.43 -4.74 -4.61
CA ILE A 274 -1.15 -4.42 -5.27
C ILE A 274 0.08 -4.99 -4.55
N ILE A 275 -0.07 -5.56 -3.34
CA ILE A 275 1.04 -6.16 -2.59
C ILE A 275 1.90 -7.11 -3.44
N PRO A 276 1.32 -8.12 -4.14
CA PRO A 276 2.13 -9.10 -4.86
C PRO A 276 2.92 -8.52 -6.03
N PHE A 277 2.56 -7.34 -6.53
CA PHE A 277 3.20 -6.72 -7.70
C PHE A 277 4.17 -5.59 -7.35
N THR A 278 4.25 -5.20 -6.08
CA THR A 278 5.01 -4.03 -5.64
C THR A 278 6.10 -4.42 -4.65
N ARG A 279 6.84 -3.42 -4.17
CA ARG A 279 7.78 -3.59 -3.05
C ARG A 279 7.08 -3.98 -1.75
N PHE A 280 5.77 -3.81 -1.59
CA PHE A 280 5.06 -4.14 -0.35
C PHE A 280 5.20 -5.61 0.06
N MET A 281 5.51 -6.50 -0.88
CA MET A 281 5.83 -7.90 -0.58
C MET A 281 6.86 -8.07 0.56
N HIS A 282 7.77 -7.11 0.77
CA HIS A 282 8.73 -7.15 1.88
C HIS A 282 8.09 -7.22 3.26
N PHE A 283 6.87 -6.71 3.42
CA PHE A 283 6.11 -6.77 4.68
C PHE A 283 5.80 -8.22 5.08
N LEU A 284 5.61 -9.13 4.11
CA LEU A 284 5.28 -10.53 4.37
C LEU A 284 6.48 -11.38 4.80
N VAL A 285 7.70 -10.85 4.68
CA VAL A 285 8.96 -11.53 5.01
C VAL A 285 9.68 -10.81 6.15
N ALA A 286 8.92 -10.27 7.10
CA ALA A 286 9.48 -9.70 8.32
C ALA A 286 10.29 -10.77 9.07
N PRO A 287 11.55 -10.50 9.45
CA PRO A 287 12.46 -11.50 10.03
C PRO A 287 12.17 -11.73 11.52
N ILE A 288 10.93 -12.11 11.85
CA ILE A 288 10.49 -12.37 13.23
C ILE A 288 11.25 -13.58 13.79
N ASP A 289 11.58 -14.54 12.92
CA ASP A 289 12.36 -15.74 13.26
C ASP A 289 13.77 -15.43 13.79
N TYR A 290 14.33 -14.29 13.39
CA TYR A 290 15.65 -13.86 13.83
C TYR A 290 15.74 -13.67 15.36
N LEU A 291 14.62 -13.40 16.04
CA LEU A 291 14.59 -13.22 17.49
C LEU A 291 15.00 -14.48 18.28
N TRP A 292 14.85 -15.67 17.69
CA TRP A 292 15.12 -16.95 18.35
C TRP A 292 16.05 -17.85 17.53
N ARG A 293 16.51 -17.37 16.38
CA ARG A 293 17.43 -18.10 15.49
C ARG A 293 18.85 -18.06 16.04
N GLY A 294 19.54 -19.20 16.03
CA GLY A 294 20.97 -19.25 16.38
C GLY A 294 21.83 -18.38 15.45
N TYR A 295 22.89 -17.79 15.99
CA TYR A 295 23.80 -16.92 15.23
C TYR A 295 24.42 -17.61 14.01
N GLN A 296 24.81 -18.87 14.16
CA GLN A 296 25.41 -19.67 13.09
C GLN A 296 24.38 -20.62 12.48
N LEU A 297 24.12 -20.43 11.18
CA LEU A 297 23.31 -21.36 10.39
C LEU A 297 24.25 -22.23 9.55
N VAL A 298 24.25 -23.54 9.82
CA VAL A 298 25.00 -24.51 9.02
C VAL A 298 24.03 -25.31 8.15
N ILE A 299 24.10 -25.07 6.85
CA ILE A 299 23.37 -25.84 5.83
C ILE A 299 24.30 -26.98 5.39
N TRP A 300 23.84 -28.21 5.55
CA TRP A 300 24.64 -29.39 5.21
C TRP A 300 24.14 -29.96 3.89
N ASN A 301 25.07 -30.23 2.97
CA ASN A 301 24.77 -30.90 1.70
C ASN A 301 24.75 -32.44 1.83
N TRP A 302 24.89 -32.96 3.05
CA TRP A 302 24.85 -34.39 3.38
C TRP A 302 24.10 -34.64 4.70
N GLY A 303 23.72 -35.89 4.95
CA GLY A 303 23.00 -36.28 6.17
C GLY A 303 23.83 -36.10 7.43
N ARG A 304 23.43 -35.22 8.35
CA ARG A 304 24.14 -34.94 9.63
C ARG A 304 24.37 -36.19 10.50
N ARG A 305 23.50 -37.20 10.40
CA ARG A 305 23.60 -38.47 11.13
C ARG A 305 24.54 -39.48 10.48
N ALA A 306 24.95 -39.25 9.23
CA ALA A 306 26.06 -39.96 8.63
C ALA A 306 27.37 -39.34 9.14
N ILE A 307 27.58 -39.42 10.45
CA ILE A 307 28.86 -39.04 11.06
C ILE A 307 29.90 -39.96 10.44
N ARG A 308 30.86 -39.39 9.72
CA ARG A 308 32.02 -40.14 9.22
C ARG A 308 32.79 -40.65 10.43
N SER A 309 32.71 -41.96 10.70
CA SER A 309 33.71 -42.64 11.51
C SER A 309 35.00 -42.69 10.69
N SER A 310 35.81 -41.63 10.76
CA SER A 310 37.15 -41.64 10.20
C SER A 310 38.03 -42.55 11.07
N GLY A 311 38.02 -43.86 10.78
CA GLY A 311 38.94 -44.81 11.40
C GLY A 311 40.37 -44.71 10.88
N SER A 312 40.59 -44.00 9.76
CA SER A 312 41.92 -43.76 9.21
C SER A 312 42.51 -42.47 9.76
N TYR A 313 43.46 -42.59 10.69
CA TYR A 313 44.38 -41.51 10.99
C TYR A 313 45.37 -41.39 9.82
N TYR A 314 45.24 -40.32 9.03
CA TYR A 314 46.30 -39.93 8.11
C TYR A 314 47.20 -38.93 8.85
N PRO A 315 48.42 -39.31 9.26
CA PRO A 315 49.36 -38.34 9.80
C PRO A 315 49.57 -37.27 8.72
N GLY A 316 49.17 -36.03 9.03
CA GLY A 316 49.42 -34.90 8.14
C GLY A 316 50.91 -34.84 7.82
N MET A 317 51.26 -34.64 6.54
CA MET A 317 52.67 -34.43 6.19
C MET A 317 53.17 -33.20 6.93
N ARG A 318 54.21 -33.39 7.76
CA ARG A 318 54.89 -32.32 8.48
C ARG A 318 55.37 -31.29 7.45
N SER A 319 54.99 -30.03 7.63
CA SER A 319 55.50 -28.93 6.81
C SER A 319 57.03 -29.00 6.76
N LYS A 320 57.59 -29.04 5.55
CA LYS A 320 59.04 -29.02 5.29
C LYS A 320 59.62 -27.61 5.26
N ASN A 321 58.85 -26.60 5.67
CA ASN A 321 59.38 -25.24 5.75
C ASN A 321 60.04 -25.07 7.11
N ASN A 322 61.36 -25.31 7.11
CA ASN A 322 62.30 -24.55 7.93
C ASN A 322 62.31 -23.10 7.44
#